data_AF-A0A6G0WE86-F1
#
_entry.id   AF-A0A6G0WE86-F1
#
_cell.length_a   1.000
_cell.length_b   1.000
_cell.length_c   1.000
_cell.angle_alpha   90.00
_cell.angle_beta   90.00
_cell.angle_gamma   90.00
#
_symmetry.space_group_name_H-M   'P 1'
#
loop_
_entity.id
_entity.type
_entity.pdbx_description
1 polymer ?
#
loop_
_entity_poly.entity_id
_entity_poly.type
_entity_poly.pdbx_seq_one_letter_code
_entity_poly.pdbx_strand_id
1 'polypeptide(L)'
;MPTTNTRPLGQRAHFQNGHQHAVDVRDGKKIHAENRELHDAGLPRNHRSHCLSCYKPFSLLRRKIKCASCCEGFCKECTDLWRTNATTKQRICHYCFDSLYKQSMNADCHLPSPTTQSMPILESEDLASSVDTFYKSYYENLRKQASSLRLNDTQLSTEEDFDTALSPAE
;
A
#
# COMPACT_ATOMS: atom_id res chain seq x y z
N MET A 1 29.07 6.26 -47.64
CA MET A 1 27.76 6.89 -47.92
C MET A 1 26.75 6.34 -46.91
N PRO A 2 26.43 7.06 -45.83
CA PRO A 2 25.48 6.58 -44.82
C PRO A 2 24.04 6.94 -45.23
N THR A 3 23.14 5.95 -45.24
CA THR A 3 21.70 6.13 -45.49
C THR A 3 20.99 6.44 -44.18
N THR A 4 20.44 7.65 -44.06
CA THR A 4 19.56 8.07 -42.97
C THR A 4 18.16 7.51 -43.18
N ASN A 5 17.64 6.81 -42.17
CA ASN A 5 16.33 6.19 -42.17
C ASN A 5 15.39 7.02 -41.29
N THR A 6 14.57 7.85 -41.92
CA THR A 6 13.62 8.76 -41.27
C THR A 6 12.29 8.03 -41.05
N ARG A 7 11.95 7.70 -39.80
CA ARG A 7 10.63 7.15 -39.45
C ARG A 7 9.65 8.30 -39.16
N PRO A 8 8.41 8.28 -39.71
CA PRO A 8 7.40 9.29 -39.41
C PRO A 8 6.75 9.03 -38.04
N LEU A 9 6.54 10.12 -37.29
CA LEU A 9 5.72 10.15 -36.09
C LEU A 9 4.24 9.94 -36.45
N GLY A 10 3.74 8.74 -36.15
CA GLY A 10 2.32 8.40 -36.25
C GLY A 10 1.48 9.17 -35.24
N GLN A 11 0.45 9.82 -35.75
CA GLN A 11 -0.56 10.58 -35.03
C GLN A 11 -1.31 9.71 -34.02
N ARG A 12 -1.52 10.26 -32.83
CA ARG A 12 -2.22 9.64 -31.70
C ARG A 12 -3.72 9.83 -31.90
N ALA A 13 -4.42 8.75 -32.26
CA ALA A 13 -5.88 8.76 -32.38
C ALA A 13 -6.55 8.91 -30.99
N HIS A 14 -7.46 9.87 -30.88
CA HIS A 14 -8.37 10.05 -29.75
C HIS A 14 -9.37 8.88 -29.69
N PHE A 15 -9.27 8.04 -28.67
CA PHE A 15 -10.29 7.04 -28.35
C PHE A 15 -11.38 7.70 -27.50
N GLN A 16 -12.53 8.00 -28.10
CA GLN A 16 -13.78 8.23 -27.37
C GLN A 16 -14.47 6.88 -27.20
N ASN A 17 -14.41 6.30 -25.99
CA ASN A 17 -15.23 5.14 -25.63
C ASN A 17 -16.24 5.56 -24.56
N GLY A 18 -17.39 6.06 -25.01
CA GLY A 18 -18.61 6.09 -24.23
C GLY A 18 -19.44 4.84 -24.55
N HIS A 19 -19.68 3.99 -23.54
CA HIS A 19 -20.89 3.17 -23.38
C HIS A 19 -20.82 2.46 -22.02
N GLN A 20 -21.34 3.14 -20.98
CA GLN A 20 -21.60 2.51 -19.69
C GLN A 20 -22.89 1.71 -19.83
N HIS A 21 -22.77 0.41 -20.11
CA HIS A 21 -23.86 -0.54 -19.89
C HIS A 21 -24.16 -0.57 -18.39
N ALA A 22 -25.31 -0.04 -18.00
CA ALA A 22 -25.90 -0.23 -16.69
C ALA A 22 -26.24 -1.73 -16.54
N VAL A 23 -25.30 -2.48 -15.97
CA VAL A 23 -25.51 -3.88 -15.59
C VAL A 23 -26.45 -3.87 -14.39
N ASP A 24 -27.59 -4.54 -14.53
CA ASP A 24 -28.66 -4.60 -13.55
C ASP A 24 -28.13 -5.11 -12.19
N VAL A 25 -28.07 -4.23 -11.19
CA VAL A 25 -27.49 -4.47 -9.84
C VAL A 25 -28.46 -5.25 -8.93
N ARG A 26 -29.61 -5.70 -9.44
CA ARG A 26 -30.70 -6.19 -8.59
C ARG A 26 -30.61 -7.66 -8.18
N ASP A 27 -29.82 -8.50 -8.85
CA ASP A 27 -29.66 -9.92 -8.49
C ASP A 27 -28.45 -10.26 -7.61
N GLY A 28 -27.56 -9.29 -7.35
CA GLY A 28 -26.36 -9.54 -6.52
C GLY A 28 -26.64 -9.70 -5.01
N LYS A 29 -27.75 -9.14 -4.51
CA LYS A 29 -28.04 -9.12 -3.06
C LYS A 29 -28.44 -10.49 -2.49
N LYS A 30 -29.08 -11.36 -3.28
CA LYS A 30 -29.47 -12.70 -2.84
C LYS A 30 -28.28 -13.64 -2.68
N ILE A 31 -27.27 -13.48 -3.53
CA ILE A 31 -26.01 -14.24 -3.50
C ILE A 31 -25.14 -13.87 -2.28
N HIS A 32 -25.25 -12.64 -1.77
CA HIS A 32 -24.47 -12.19 -0.61
C HIS A 32 -24.94 -12.78 0.73
N ALA A 33 -26.24 -13.04 0.90
CA ALA A 33 -26.76 -13.64 2.13
C ALA A 33 -26.36 -15.12 2.25
N GLU A 34 -26.50 -15.87 1.16
CA GLU A 34 -26.19 -17.30 1.09
C GLU A 34 -24.68 -17.58 1.26
N ASN A 35 -23.82 -16.69 0.74
CA ASN A 35 -22.38 -16.81 0.95
C ASN A 35 -21.94 -16.45 2.38
N ARG A 36 -22.72 -15.64 3.13
CA ARG A 36 -22.38 -15.27 4.51
C ARG A 36 -22.61 -16.42 5.48
N GLU A 37 -23.65 -17.23 5.28
CA GLU A 37 -23.93 -18.42 6.11
C GLU A 37 -22.88 -19.54 5.94
N LEU A 38 -22.28 -19.67 4.75
CA LEU A 38 -21.23 -20.66 4.48
C LEU A 38 -19.92 -20.40 5.26
N HIS A 39 -19.71 -19.19 5.79
CA HIS A 39 -18.53 -18.85 6.60
C HIS A 39 -18.63 -19.37 8.05
N ASP A 40 -19.83 -19.44 8.63
CA ASP A 40 -20.03 -19.88 10.02
C ASP A 40 -20.05 -21.41 10.16
N ALA A 41 -20.32 -22.14 9.07
CA ALA A 41 -20.40 -23.61 9.09
C ALA A 41 -19.04 -24.34 9.08
N GLY A 42 -17.91 -23.63 9.17
CA GLY A 42 -16.58 -24.25 9.18
C GLY A 42 -16.18 -24.95 7.87
N LEU A 43 -16.83 -24.59 6.75
CA LEU A 43 -16.58 -25.25 5.47
C LEU A 43 -15.16 -24.98 4.94
N PRO A 44 -14.59 -25.93 4.17
CA PRO A 44 -13.23 -25.80 3.66
C PRO A 44 -13.06 -24.51 2.84
N ARG A 45 -11.99 -23.76 3.09
CA ARG A 45 -11.62 -22.49 2.43
C ARG A 45 -11.65 -22.55 0.89
N ASN A 46 -11.55 -23.77 0.33
CA ASN A 46 -11.65 -24.04 -1.10
C ASN A 46 -13.03 -23.74 -1.72
N HIS A 47 -14.13 -23.68 -0.95
CA HIS A 47 -15.49 -23.51 -1.48
C HIS A 47 -15.91 -22.07 -1.77
N ARG A 48 -15.08 -21.07 -1.45
CA ARG A 48 -15.45 -19.67 -1.72
C ARG A 48 -15.63 -19.41 -3.23
N SER A 49 -16.83 -18.95 -3.58
CA SER A 49 -17.29 -18.65 -4.94
C SER A 49 -16.88 -17.27 -5.44
N HIS A 50 -16.31 -16.42 -4.57
CA HIS A 50 -15.96 -15.03 -4.84
C HIS A 50 -14.54 -14.68 -4.34
N CYS A 51 -13.99 -13.62 -4.92
CA CYS A 51 -12.70 -13.06 -4.50
C CYS A 51 -12.82 -12.46 -3.10
N LEU A 52 -11.90 -12.80 -2.19
CA LEU A 52 -11.97 -12.29 -0.81
C LEU A 52 -11.68 -10.79 -0.66
N SER A 53 -11.02 -10.17 -1.64
CA SER A 53 -10.69 -8.72 -1.58
C SER A 53 -11.76 -7.87 -2.26
N CYS A 54 -12.11 -8.17 -3.51
CA CYS A 54 -13.07 -7.35 -4.27
C CYS A 54 -14.51 -7.90 -4.26
N TYR A 55 -14.76 -9.05 -3.60
CA TYR A 55 -16.05 -9.74 -3.48
C TYR A 55 -16.73 -10.12 -4.80
N LYS A 56 -16.09 -9.88 -5.94
CA LYS A 56 -16.65 -10.26 -7.23
C LYS A 56 -16.64 -11.80 -7.38
N PRO A 57 -17.70 -12.41 -7.92
CA PRO A 57 -17.76 -13.85 -8.12
C PRO A 57 -16.69 -14.32 -9.12
N PHE A 58 -16.19 -15.53 -8.91
CA PHE A 58 -15.34 -16.22 -9.88
C PHE A 58 -16.18 -16.69 -11.07
N SER A 59 -15.58 -16.62 -12.25
CA SER A 59 -16.19 -17.05 -13.52
C SER A 59 -15.11 -17.62 -14.43
N LEU A 60 -15.47 -18.10 -15.62
CA LEU A 60 -14.48 -18.60 -16.59
C LEU A 60 -13.42 -17.55 -16.96
N LEU A 61 -13.81 -16.27 -17.00
CA LEU A 61 -12.91 -15.14 -17.26
C LEU A 61 -12.19 -14.64 -16.00
N ARG A 62 -12.77 -14.85 -14.81
CA ARG A 62 -12.16 -14.49 -13.52
C ARG A 62 -11.82 -15.76 -12.74
N ARG A 63 -10.67 -16.34 -13.05
CA ARG A 63 -10.15 -17.53 -12.36
C ARG A 63 -9.77 -17.23 -10.92
N LYS A 64 -9.99 -18.23 -10.05
CA LYS A 64 -9.56 -18.25 -8.65
C LYS A 64 -8.06 -18.52 -8.56
N ILE A 65 -7.34 -17.62 -7.91
CA ILE A 65 -5.89 -17.73 -7.64
C ILE A 65 -5.71 -17.84 -6.13
N LYS A 66 -4.90 -18.80 -5.67
CA LYS A 66 -4.57 -18.95 -4.25
C LYS A 66 -3.41 -18.03 -3.88
N CYS A 67 -3.59 -17.23 -2.83
CA CYS A 67 -2.48 -16.50 -2.22
C CYS A 67 -1.50 -17.48 -1.59
N ALA A 68 -0.20 -17.34 -1.86
CA ALA A 68 0.82 -18.22 -1.29
C ALA A 68 1.03 -18.02 0.23
N SER A 69 0.61 -16.90 0.79
CA SER A 69 0.80 -16.57 2.21
C SER A 69 -0.37 -17.00 3.08
N CYS A 70 -1.61 -16.58 2.76
CA CYS A 70 -2.80 -16.93 3.56
C CYS A 70 -3.63 -18.10 3.01
N CYS A 71 -3.26 -18.64 1.84
CA CYS A 71 -3.95 -19.73 1.15
C CYS A 71 -5.43 -19.44 0.78
N GLU A 72 -5.89 -18.20 0.89
CA GLU A 72 -7.24 -17.79 0.49
C GLU A 72 -7.34 -17.55 -1.03
N GLY A 73 -8.58 -17.56 -1.55
CA GLY A 73 -8.88 -17.38 -2.97
C GLY A 73 -9.14 -15.93 -3.38
N PHE A 74 -8.43 -15.47 -4.41
CA PHE A 74 -8.53 -14.11 -4.95
C PHE A 74 -8.59 -14.12 -6.48
N CYS A 75 -8.96 -13.00 -7.10
CA CYS A 75 -8.82 -12.82 -8.54
C CYS A 75 -7.40 -12.35 -8.92
N LYS A 76 -7.10 -12.37 -10.22
CA LYS A 76 -5.81 -11.91 -10.78
C LYS A 76 -5.47 -10.47 -10.42
N GLU A 77 -6.46 -9.58 -10.38
CA GLU A 77 -6.30 -8.16 -10.04
C GLU A 77 -5.90 -7.97 -8.57
N CYS A 78 -6.51 -8.73 -7.66
CA CYS A 78 -6.20 -8.67 -6.22
C CYS A 78 -4.95 -9.49 -5.82
N THR A 79 -4.28 -10.12 -6.77
CA THR A 79 -3.04 -10.91 -6.60
C THR A 79 -2.03 -10.62 -7.70
N ASP A 80 -1.98 -9.36 -8.15
CA ASP A 80 -1.02 -8.87 -9.13
C ASP A 80 0.40 -8.70 -8.54
N LEU A 81 0.52 -8.70 -7.22
CA LEU A 81 1.77 -8.69 -6.48
C LEU A 81 2.42 -10.09 -6.41
N TRP A 82 3.75 -10.09 -6.43
CA TRP A 82 4.56 -11.30 -6.40
C TRP A 82 5.59 -11.24 -5.29
N ARG A 83 5.73 -12.37 -4.58
CA ARG A 83 6.87 -12.64 -3.71
C ARG A 83 7.87 -13.50 -4.47
N THR A 84 9.13 -13.08 -4.47
CA THR A 84 10.26 -13.86 -4.96
C THR A 84 11.01 -14.46 -3.79
N ASN A 85 11.09 -15.79 -3.75
CA ASN A 85 12.03 -16.51 -2.90
C ASN A 85 13.19 -16.99 -3.79
N ALA A 86 14.26 -17.53 -3.18
CA ALA A 86 15.47 -17.98 -3.90
C ALA A 86 15.19 -18.92 -5.10
N THR A 87 14.11 -19.69 -5.04
CA THR A 87 13.79 -20.73 -6.03
C THR A 87 12.46 -20.53 -6.76
N THR A 88 11.56 -19.68 -6.26
CA THR A 88 10.19 -19.60 -6.79
C THR A 88 9.60 -18.20 -6.73
N LYS A 89 8.82 -17.85 -7.75
CA LYS A 89 7.98 -16.65 -7.79
C LYS A 89 6.53 -17.03 -7.48
N GLN A 90 5.97 -16.49 -6.41
CA GLN A 90 4.62 -16.85 -5.91
C GLN A 90 3.73 -15.61 -5.85
N ARG A 91 2.44 -15.77 -6.18
CA ARG A 91 1.45 -14.68 -6.08
C ARG A 91 0.98 -14.50 -4.65
N ILE A 92 0.85 -13.24 -4.23
CA ILE A 92 0.35 -12.86 -2.92
C ILE A 92 -0.77 -11.84 -3.05
N CYS A 93 -1.70 -11.81 -2.09
CA CYS A 93 -2.74 -10.79 -2.07
C CYS A 93 -2.21 -9.48 -1.47
N HIS A 94 -2.89 -8.37 -1.75
CA HIS A 94 -2.52 -7.05 -1.22
C HIS A 94 -2.40 -7.03 0.31
N TYR A 95 -3.35 -7.65 1.02
CA TYR A 95 -3.30 -7.72 2.50
C TYR A 95 -2.04 -8.39 3.04
N CYS A 96 -1.63 -9.51 2.43
CA CYS A 96 -0.41 -10.21 2.85
C CYS A 96 0.83 -9.39 2.48
N PHE A 97 0.83 -8.73 1.33
CA PHE A 97 1.94 -7.85 0.95
C PHE A 97 2.13 -6.70 1.95
N ASP A 98 1.06 -5.99 2.30
CA ASP A 98 1.13 -4.86 3.24
C ASP A 98 1.60 -5.31 4.63
N SER A 99 1.11 -6.46 5.10
CA SER A 99 1.55 -7.03 6.39
C SER A 99 3.03 -7.36 6.39
N LEU A 100 3.55 -7.92 5.29
CA LEU A 100 4.96 -8.28 5.15
C LEU A 100 5.83 -7.04 5.04
N TYR A 101 5.38 -6.02 4.31
CA TYR A 101 6.07 -4.75 4.16
C TYR A 101 6.20 -4.02 5.52
N LYS A 102 5.14 -4.02 6.33
CA LYS A 102 5.19 -3.47 7.68
C LYS A 102 6.16 -4.24 8.58
N GLN A 103 6.22 -5.56 8.45
CA GLN A 103 7.17 -6.37 9.22
C GLN A 103 8.62 -6.07 8.82
N SER A 104 8.93 -5.96 7.53
CA SER A 104 10.29 -5.63 7.09
C SER A 104 10.70 -4.24 7.58
N MET A 105 9.81 -3.25 7.52
CA MET A 105 10.12 -1.90 7.97
C MET A 105 10.31 -1.79 9.49
N ASN A 106 9.72 -2.70 10.27
CA ASN A 106 9.92 -2.74 11.72
C ASN A 106 11.11 -3.62 12.15
N ALA A 107 11.55 -4.56 11.30
CA ALA A 107 12.62 -5.50 11.64
C ALA A 107 13.98 -4.82 11.79
N ASP A 108 14.21 -3.72 11.07
CA ASP A 108 15.45 -2.93 11.16
C ASP A 108 15.53 -2.07 12.43
N CYS A 109 14.43 -2.00 13.21
CA CYS A 109 14.37 -1.29 14.49
C CYS A 109 14.58 -2.22 15.69
N HIS A 110 14.90 -3.50 15.48
CA HIS A 110 15.45 -4.32 16.56
C HIS A 110 16.87 -3.84 16.87
N LEU A 111 16.94 -2.69 17.56
CA LEU A 111 17.96 -2.49 18.58
C LEU A 111 18.07 -3.81 19.35
N PRO A 112 19.29 -4.35 19.55
CA PRO A 112 19.47 -5.59 20.28
C PRO A 112 18.67 -5.46 21.55
N SER A 113 17.59 -6.25 21.66
CA SER A 113 16.81 -6.33 22.89
C SER A 113 17.87 -6.59 23.96
N PRO A 114 18.03 -5.69 24.95
CA PRO A 114 19.15 -5.76 25.87
C PRO A 114 19.14 -7.18 26.42
N THR A 115 20.12 -7.97 25.97
CA THR A 115 20.32 -9.32 26.44
C THR A 115 20.23 -9.19 27.93
N THR A 116 19.28 -9.92 28.53
CA THR A 116 19.11 -10.02 29.97
C THR A 116 20.34 -10.70 30.56
N GLN A 117 21.51 -10.05 30.44
CA GLN A 117 22.57 -10.18 31.41
C GLN A 117 21.93 -9.67 32.69
N SER A 118 21.87 -10.55 33.67
CA SER A 118 21.44 -10.26 35.03
C SER A 118 22.01 -8.93 35.50
N MET A 119 21.22 -7.86 35.35
CA MET A 119 21.55 -6.60 35.98
C MET A 119 21.43 -6.84 37.49
N PRO A 120 22.42 -6.41 38.29
CA PRO A 120 22.25 -6.37 39.72
C PRO A 120 20.97 -5.59 40.03
N ILE A 121 20.18 -6.12 40.96
CA ILE A 121 18.96 -5.49 41.47
C ILE A 121 19.36 -4.10 41.98
N LEU A 122 19.19 -3.08 41.15
CA LEU A 122 19.38 -1.69 41.53
C LEU A 122 18.05 -1.21 42.10
N GLU A 123 18.11 -0.63 43.30
CA GLU A 123 16.94 -0.17 44.05
C GLU A 123 16.10 0.84 43.25
N SER A 124 14.78 0.75 43.43
CA SER A 124 13.75 1.30 42.55
C SER A 124 13.64 2.83 42.49
N GLU A 125 14.44 3.57 43.27
CA GLU A 125 14.29 5.02 43.41
C GLU A 125 15.07 5.81 42.33
N ASP A 126 16.13 5.26 41.75
CA ASP A 126 16.92 5.96 40.70
C ASP A 126 16.32 5.85 39.29
N LEU A 127 15.38 4.92 39.07
CA LEU A 127 14.78 4.70 37.76
C LEU A 127 13.84 5.85 37.35
N ALA A 128 13.13 6.44 38.31
CA ALA A 128 12.24 7.57 38.04
C ALA A 128 13.00 8.81 37.55
N SER A 129 14.19 9.06 38.10
CA SER A 129 15.05 10.19 37.70
C SER A 129 15.64 9.99 36.30
N SER A 130 16.04 8.75 35.97
CA SER A 130 16.57 8.40 34.65
C SER A 130 15.51 8.59 33.54
N VAL A 131 14.28 8.15 33.80
CA VAL A 131 13.17 8.26 32.84
C VAL A 131 12.77 9.73 32.63
N ASP A 132 12.67 10.53 33.69
CA ASP A 132 12.35 11.96 33.58
C ASP A 132 13.40 12.73 32.78
N THR A 133 14.69 12.42 33.02
CA THR A 133 15.81 13.03 32.28
C THR A 133 15.76 12.67 30.79
N PHE A 134 15.44 11.41 30.47
CA PHE A 134 15.28 10.95 29.09
C PHE A 134 14.13 11.69 28.38
N TYR A 135 12.95 11.76 29.01
CA TYR A 135 11.79 12.43 28.43
C TYR A 135 12.03 13.94 28.23
N LYS A 136 12.64 14.62 29.20
CA LYS A 136 13.01 16.03 29.06
C LYS A 136 13.95 16.27 27.88
N SER A 137 14.99 15.44 27.75
CA SER A 137 15.94 15.53 26.62
C SER A 137 15.26 15.33 25.27
N TYR A 138 14.38 14.33 25.19
CA TYR A 138 13.62 14.02 23.98
C TYR A 138 12.74 15.20 23.52
N TYR A 139 11.96 15.80 24.44
CA TYR A 139 11.09 16.92 24.10
C TYR A 139 11.85 18.21 23.73
N GLU A 140 12.99 18.47 24.38
CA GLU A 140 13.86 19.59 24.01
C GLU A 140 14.43 19.45 22.58
N ASN A 141 14.81 18.23 22.17
CA ASN A 141 15.27 17.99 20.80
C ASN A 141 14.16 18.18 19.76
N LEU A 142 12.94 17.69 20.03
CA LEU A 142 11.80 17.93 19.14
C LEU A 142 11.50 19.42 18.97
N ARG A 143 11.57 20.18 20.07
CA ARG A 143 11.36 21.64 20.05
C ARG A 143 12.41 22.34 19.18
N LYS A 144 13.68 21.95 19.27
CA LYS A 144 14.78 22.51 18.46
C LYS A 144 14.61 22.22 16.97
N GLN A 145 14.18 21.01 16.61
CA GLN A 145 13.91 20.66 15.20
C GLN A 145 12.74 21.48 14.62
N ALA A 146 11.67 21.64 15.38
CA ALA A 146 10.52 22.45 14.95
C ALA A 146 10.89 23.94 14.76
N SER A 147 11.77 24.49 15.59
CA SER A 147 12.27 25.86 15.39
C SER A 147 13.17 26.02 14.17
N SER A 148 13.97 25.00 13.82
CA SER A 148 14.85 25.04 12.65
C SER A 148 14.08 25.01 11.33
N LEU A 149 12.94 24.30 11.27
CA LEU A 149 12.12 24.20 10.06
C LEU A 149 11.47 25.54 9.68
N ARG A 150 11.08 26.36 10.65
CA ARG A 150 10.42 27.65 10.40
C ARG A 150 11.32 28.73 9.79
N LEU A 151 12.64 28.57 9.82
CA LEU A 151 13.56 29.55 9.25
C LEU A 151 13.80 29.35 7.74
N ASN A 152 13.48 28.16 7.20
CA ASN A 152 13.75 27.85 5.80
C ASN A 152 12.58 28.22 4.86
N ASP A 153 11.35 28.36 5.37
CA ASP A 153 10.16 28.64 4.55
C ASP A 153 10.01 30.11 4.15
N THR A 154 10.82 31.03 4.69
CA THR A 154 10.69 32.47 4.41
C THR A 154 11.44 32.92 3.14
N GLN A 155 12.15 32.03 2.42
CA GLN A 155 12.93 32.42 1.23
C GLN A 155 12.34 32.02 -0.13
N LEU A 156 11.17 31.37 -0.20
CA LEU A 156 10.65 30.83 -1.46
C LEU A 156 9.31 31.44 -1.90
N SER A 157 9.17 32.76 -1.85
CA SER A 157 7.98 33.45 -2.36
C SER A 157 8.30 34.87 -2.87
N THR A 158 9.14 34.96 -3.89
CA THR A 158 9.20 36.10 -4.81
C THR A 158 9.56 35.53 -6.17
N GLU A 159 9.00 36.08 -7.25
CA GLU A 159 9.14 35.65 -8.66
C GLU A 159 8.02 34.75 -9.21
N GLU A 160 6.77 35.22 -9.12
CA GLU A 160 5.76 34.99 -10.17
C GLU A 160 5.38 36.35 -10.78
N ASP A 161 5.92 36.65 -11.95
CA ASP A 161 5.36 37.62 -12.89
C ASP A 161 5.83 37.21 -14.30
N PHE A 162 4.98 36.50 -15.04
CA PHE A 162 5.08 36.50 -16.50
C PHE A 162 3.72 36.26 -17.17
N ASP A 163 3.13 37.40 -17.52
CA ASP A 163 2.11 37.71 -18.53
C ASP A 163 1.47 36.55 -19.32
N THR A 164 0.14 36.43 -19.13
CA THR A 164 -0.79 35.75 -20.04
C THR A 164 -1.38 36.77 -21.02
N ALA A 165 -0.86 36.81 -22.25
CA ALA A 165 -1.50 37.54 -23.35
C ALA A 165 -2.60 36.68 -24.00
N LEU A 166 -3.86 37.05 -23.78
CA LEU A 166 -5.01 36.59 -24.55
C LEU A 166 -4.93 37.17 -25.98
N SER A 167 -5.10 36.32 -26.98
CA SER A 167 -5.43 36.73 -28.35
C SER A 167 -6.79 36.15 -28.73
N PRO A 168 -7.76 36.94 -29.21
CA PRO A 168 -9.02 36.44 -29.75
C PRO A 168 -8.84 36.04 -31.21
N ALA A 169 -9.45 34.92 -31.61
CA ALA A 169 -9.56 34.51 -33.00
C ALA A 169 -10.93 34.93 -33.56
N GLU A 170 -10.87 35.45 -34.79
CA GLU A 170 -11.99 35.84 -35.67
C GLU A 170 -12.86 34.65 -36.12
#